data_AF-A0A1B0YRN0-F1
#
_entry.id   AF-A0A1B0YRN0-F1
#
_cell.length_a   1.000
_cell.length_b   1.000
_cell.length_c   1.000
_cell.angle_alpha   90.00
_cell.angle_beta   90.00
_cell.angle_gamma   90.00
#
_symmetry.space_group_name_H-M   'P 1'
#
loop_
_entity.id
_entity.type
_entity.pdbx_description
1 polymer ?
#
loop_
_entity_poly.entity_id
_entity_poly.type
_entity_poly.pdbx_seq_one_letter_code
_entity_poly.pdbx_strand_id
1 'polypeptide(L)'
;MIKEYPETHIQKLGIGIHKETVQLVKTHDEYNLHIIFHFSTNIICFAILSGYFILGNEELVILNSWVQEFFYNLSDTIKAFLILLVTDLWIGFHSTHGWELMIGSVYNDFGLVHNDQIISGLVSTFPVILDTIVKYWIFHYLNRVSPSLVVIYHSMNE
;
A
#
# COMPACT_ATOMS: atom_id res chain seq x y z
N MET A 1 5.01 -67.30 23.72
CA MET A 1 6.20 -66.44 23.87
C MET A 1 5.83 -65.09 23.26
N ILE A 2 5.25 -64.20 24.07
CA ILE A 2 4.80 -62.87 23.62
C ILE A 2 6.03 -61.97 23.68
N LYS A 3 6.48 -61.49 22.52
CA LYS A 3 7.59 -60.53 22.40
C LYS A 3 7.10 -59.19 22.94
N GLU A 4 7.61 -58.79 24.11
CA GLU A 4 7.49 -57.41 24.61
C GLU A 4 8.10 -56.47 23.57
N TYR A 5 7.24 -55.71 22.89
CA TYR A 5 7.65 -54.58 22.05
C TYR A 5 8.07 -53.42 22.97
N PRO A 6 9.07 -52.60 22.59
CA PRO A 6 9.76 -51.74 23.55
C PRO A 6 8.93 -50.49 23.85
N GLU A 7 8.29 -50.45 25.01
CA GLU A 7 7.60 -49.28 25.57
C GLU A 7 8.52 -48.02 25.63
N THR A 8 9.83 -48.24 25.69
CA THR A 8 10.86 -47.20 25.76
C THR A 8 10.94 -46.34 24.48
N HIS A 9 10.56 -46.89 23.31
CA HIS A 9 10.58 -46.13 22.05
C HIS A 9 9.41 -45.15 21.95
N ILE A 10 8.23 -45.53 22.46
CA ILE A 10 7.03 -44.68 22.45
C ILE A 10 7.19 -43.51 23.44
N GLN A 11 7.77 -43.72 24.62
CA GLN A 11 8.09 -42.62 25.54
C GLN A 11 9.12 -41.64 24.99
N LYS A 12 10.20 -42.13 24.35
CA LYS A 12 11.18 -41.25 23.67
C LYS A 12 10.55 -40.44 22.55
N LEU A 13 9.62 -41.02 21.81
CA LEU A 13 8.89 -40.35 20.73
C LEU A 13 7.96 -39.25 21.29
N GLY A 14 7.25 -39.50 22.38
CA GLY A 14 6.42 -38.48 23.06
C GLY A 14 7.22 -37.30 23.62
N ILE A 15 8.40 -37.57 24.22
CA ILE A 15 9.31 -36.53 24.71
C ILE A 15 9.90 -35.71 23.53
N GLY A 16 10.22 -36.38 22.42
CA GLY A 16 10.67 -35.74 21.18
C GLY A 16 9.61 -34.81 20.60
N ILE A 17 8.38 -35.31 20.43
CA ILE A 17 7.25 -34.51 19.95
C ILE A 17 6.97 -33.33 20.88
N HIS A 18 7.01 -33.52 22.20
CA HIS A 18 6.81 -32.44 23.15
C HIS A 18 7.89 -31.36 23.04
N LYS A 19 9.16 -31.77 22.91
CA LYS A 19 10.27 -30.85 22.70
C LYS A 19 10.15 -30.07 21.38
N GLU A 20 9.77 -30.73 20.29
CA GLU A 20 9.53 -30.08 19.00
C GLU A 20 8.33 -29.13 19.06
N THR A 21 7.26 -29.51 19.77
CA THR A 21 6.08 -28.65 19.94
C THR A 21 6.43 -27.39 20.74
N VAL A 22 7.19 -27.52 21.83
CA VAL A 22 7.68 -26.38 22.63
C VAL A 22 8.62 -25.49 21.80
N GLN A 23 9.47 -26.09 20.97
CA GLN A 23 10.36 -25.35 20.08
C GLN A 23 9.58 -24.59 19.00
N LEU A 24 8.54 -25.18 18.40
CA LEU A 24 7.66 -24.53 17.43
C LEU A 24 6.91 -23.34 18.05
N VAL A 25 6.34 -23.51 19.25
CA VAL A 25 5.66 -22.43 19.97
C VAL A 25 6.63 -21.28 20.24
N LYS A 26 7.85 -21.59 20.70
CA LYS A 26 8.87 -20.58 20.98
C LYS A 26 9.29 -19.80 19.74
N THR A 27 9.53 -20.49 18.61
CA THR A 27 9.87 -19.84 17.34
C THR A 27 8.72 -18.99 16.81
N HIS A 28 7.48 -19.45 16.98
CA HIS A 28 6.29 -18.70 16.55
C HIS A 28 6.08 -17.43 17.39
N ASP A 29 6.23 -17.50 18.71
CA ASP A 29 6.15 -16.34 19.58
C ASP A 29 7.25 -15.31 19.28
N GLU A 30 8.48 -15.75 19.03
CA GLU A 30 9.61 -14.86 18.69
C GLU A 30 9.38 -14.16 17.33
N TYR A 31 8.86 -14.89 16.34
CA TYR A 31 8.49 -14.32 15.04
C TYR A 31 7.34 -13.29 15.16
N ASN A 32 6.29 -13.60 15.92
CA ASN A 32 5.17 -12.70 16.15
C ASN A 32 5.60 -11.41 16.86
N LEU A 33 6.47 -11.53 17.88
CA LEU A 33 7.03 -10.37 18.57
C LEU A 33 7.84 -9.50 17.60
N HIS A 34 8.68 -10.11 16.76
CA HIS A 34 9.46 -9.37 15.77
C HIS A 34 8.58 -8.59 14.78
N ILE A 35 7.49 -9.20 14.28
CA ILE A 35 6.52 -8.50 13.41
C ILE A 35 5.88 -7.31 14.15
N ILE A 36 5.42 -7.50 15.39
CA ILE A 36 4.78 -6.45 16.17
C ILE A 36 5.74 -5.28 16.43
N PHE A 37 7.01 -5.57 16.75
CA PHE A 37 8.03 -4.55 16.93
C PHE A 37 8.34 -3.77 15.65
N HIS A 38 8.48 -4.47 14.52
CA HIS A 38 8.72 -3.83 13.22
C HIS A 38 7.54 -2.93 12.83
N PHE A 39 6.32 -3.44 12.96
CA PHE A 39 5.09 -2.69 12.71
C PHE A 39 4.97 -1.45 13.61
N SER A 40 5.24 -1.60 14.91
CA SER A 40 5.22 -0.49 15.86
C SER A 40 6.26 0.57 15.52
N THR A 41 7.46 0.15 15.11
CA THR A 41 8.54 1.06 14.69
C THR A 41 8.15 1.83 13.44
N ASN A 42 7.53 1.18 12.46
CA ASN A 42 7.02 1.81 11.25
C ASN A 42 5.92 2.84 11.56
N ILE A 43 4.99 2.52 12.47
CA ILE A 43 3.97 3.47 12.93
C ILE A 43 4.59 4.69 13.59
N ILE A 44 5.56 4.49 14.49
CA ILE A 44 6.25 5.59 15.18
C ILE A 44 7.01 6.45 14.18
N CYS A 45 7.72 5.85 13.23
CA CYS A 45 8.43 6.56 12.17
C CYS A 45 7.45 7.41 11.34
N PHE A 46 6.33 6.83 10.92
CA PHE A 46 5.30 7.54 10.17
C PHE A 46 4.68 8.69 10.99
N ALA A 47 4.44 8.48 12.29
CA ALA A 47 3.92 9.52 13.18
C ALA A 47 4.91 10.67 13.38
N ILE A 48 6.22 10.39 13.49
CA ILE A 48 7.26 11.42 13.58
C ILE A 48 7.35 12.20 12.27
N LEU A 49 7.36 11.51 11.13
CA LEU A 49 7.41 12.12 9.80
C LEU A 49 6.18 13.01 9.56
N SER A 50 5.00 12.51 9.89
CA SER A 50 3.74 13.24 9.81
C SER A 50 3.72 14.44 10.77
N GLY A 51 4.20 14.27 12.00
CA GLY A 51 4.34 15.34 12.98
C GLY A 51 5.29 16.44 12.49
N TYR A 52 6.41 16.09 11.86
CA TYR A 52 7.33 17.03 11.26
C TYR A 52 6.68 17.81 10.09
N PHE A 53 5.95 17.11 9.23
CA PHE A 53 5.20 17.72 8.13
C PHE A 53 4.16 18.73 8.65
N ILE A 54 3.42 18.37 9.71
CA ILE A 54 2.41 19.26 10.31
C ILE A 54 3.06 20.44 11.04
N LEU A 55 4.19 20.25 11.73
CA LEU A 55 4.91 21.35 12.39
C LEU A 55 5.54 22.32 11.39
N GLY A 56 6.01 21.83 10.24
CA GLY A 56 6.55 22.62 9.12
C GLY A 56 5.50 23.43 8.34
N ASN A 57 4.39 23.79 8.98
CA ASN A 57 3.22 24.39 8.34
C ASN A 57 3.54 25.69 7.58
N GLU A 58 4.51 26.49 8.05
CA GLU A 58 4.90 27.73 7.36
C GLU A 58 5.49 27.45 5.97
N GLU A 59 6.37 26.44 5.85
CA GLU A 59 6.93 26.02 4.56
C GLU A 59 5.85 25.44 3.66
N LEU A 60 4.88 24.69 4.23
CA LEU A 60 3.75 24.16 3.48
C LEU A 60 2.81 25.24 2.98
N VAL A 61 2.59 26.32 3.74
CA VAL A 61 1.80 27.47 3.30
C VAL A 61 2.50 28.19 2.15
N ILE A 62 3.82 28.38 2.23
CA ILE A 62 4.61 28.98 1.15
C ILE A 62 4.54 28.09 -0.11
N LEU A 63 4.76 26.79 0.03
CA LEU A 63 4.63 25.84 -1.07
C LEU A 63 3.21 25.85 -1.67
N ASN A 64 2.17 25.87 -0.84
CA ASN A 64 0.79 25.95 -1.31
C ASN A 64 0.53 27.24 -2.09
N SER A 65 1.02 28.39 -1.61
CA SER A 65 0.90 29.64 -2.36
C SER A 65 1.68 29.62 -3.68
N TRP A 66 2.89 29.05 -3.70
CA TRP A 66 3.70 28.92 -4.90
C TRP A 66 3.05 28.01 -5.94
N VAL A 67 2.52 26.86 -5.49
CA VAL A 67 1.75 25.93 -6.35
C VAL A 67 0.50 26.63 -6.87
N GLN A 68 -0.26 27.30 -6.02
CA GLN A 68 -1.43 28.06 -6.46
C GLN A 68 -1.06 29.11 -7.50
N GLU A 69 -0.05 29.92 -7.26
CA GLU A 69 0.39 30.95 -8.20
C GLU A 69 0.87 30.35 -9.53
N PHE A 70 1.62 29.24 -9.49
CA PHE A 70 1.98 28.48 -10.68
C PHE A 70 0.75 28.02 -11.45
N PHE A 71 -0.21 27.37 -10.79
CA PHE A 71 -1.45 26.88 -11.41
C PHE A 71 -2.37 28.00 -11.91
N TYR A 72 -2.46 29.13 -11.22
CA TYR A 72 -3.28 30.26 -11.64
C TYR A 72 -2.72 30.97 -12.87
N ASN A 73 -1.39 31.05 -12.98
CA ASN A 73 -0.71 31.67 -14.13
C ASN A 73 -0.75 30.82 -15.41
N LEU A 74 -1.07 29.52 -15.31
CA LEU A 74 -1.23 28.66 -16.47
C LEU A 74 -2.53 28.96 -17.22
N SER A 75 -2.55 28.69 -18.53
CA SER A 75 -3.79 28.68 -19.30
C SER A 75 -4.65 27.46 -18.95
N ASP A 76 -5.96 27.56 -19.11
CA ASP A 76 -6.89 26.47 -18.80
C ASP A 76 -6.55 25.19 -19.58
N THR A 77 -6.10 25.30 -20.83
CA THR A 77 -5.64 24.15 -21.62
C THR A 77 -4.42 23.46 -21.00
N ILE A 78 -3.42 24.23 -20.55
CA ILE A 78 -2.21 23.65 -19.93
C ILE A 78 -2.57 23.01 -18.59
N LYS A 79 -3.47 23.62 -17.79
CA LYS A 79 -3.95 23.01 -16.53
C LYS A 79 -4.60 21.66 -16.77
N ALA A 80 -5.53 21.58 -17.73
CA ALA A 80 -6.20 20.34 -18.08
C ALA A 80 -5.21 19.28 -18.60
N PHE A 81 -4.23 19.68 -19.43
CA PHE A 81 -3.17 18.80 -19.89
C PHE A 81 -2.26 18.30 -18.75
N LEU A 82 -1.84 19.16 -17.84
CA LEU A 82 -0.99 18.80 -16.69
C LEU A 82 -1.71 17.81 -15.77
N ILE A 83 -3.00 18.04 -15.53
CA ILE A 83 -3.83 17.12 -14.73
C ILE A 83 -3.89 15.75 -15.42
N LEU A 84 -4.20 15.71 -16.71
CA LEU A 84 -4.30 14.47 -17.49
C LEU A 84 -2.95 13.72 -17.54
N LEU A 85 -1.85 14.45 -17.77
CA LEU A 85 -0.50 13.90 -17.78
C LEU A 85 -0.10 13.30 -16.43
N VAL A 86 -0.37 14.01 -15.32
CA VAL A 86 -0.06 13.52 -13.97
C VAL A 86 -0.90 12.30 -13.64
N THR A 87 -2.19 12.32 -14.00
CA THR A 87 -3.09 11.20 -13.70
C THR A 87 -2.75 9.97 -14.53
N ASP A 88 -2.37 10.16 -15.79
CA ASP A 88 -1.92 9.08 -16.66
C ASP A 88 -0.57 8.52 -16.20
N LEU A 89 0.34 9.35 -15.68
CA LEU A 89 1.62 8.86 -15.16
C LEU A 89 1.47 8.10 -13.83
N TRP A 90 0.53 8.52 -12.98
CA TRP A 90 0.26 7.86 -11.69
C TRP A 90 -0.59 6.60 -11.82
N ILE A 91 -1.57 6.58 -12.71
CA ILE A 91 -2.53 5.47 -12.84
C ILE A 91 -2.15 4.56 -14.01
N GLY A 92 -1.40 5.07 -14.99
CA GLY A 92 -0.84 4.34 -16.13
C GLY A 92 0.29 3.37 -15.75
N PHE A 93 0.19 2.72 -14.60
CA PHE A 93 0.90 1.47 -14.34
C PHE A 93 0.27 0.38 -15.21
N HIS A 94 0.73 0.33 -16.47
CA HIS A 94 0.25 -0.58 -17.51
C HIS A 94 0.60 -2.07 -17.29
N SER A 95 1.25 -2.42 -16.18
CA SER A 95 1.67 -3.78 -15.89
C SER A 95 1.07 -4.27 -14.58
N THR A 96 0.33 -5.38 -14.66
CA THR A 96 -0.14 -6.16 -13.51
C THR A 96 1.01 -6.49 -12.56
N HIS A 97 2.22 -6.71 -13.10
CA HIS A 97 3.40 -7.02 -12.31
C HIS A 97 3.90 -5.82 -11.47
N GLY A 98 3.71 -4.58 -11.95
CA GLY A 98 4.06 -3.39 -11.17
C GLY A 98 3.20 -3.29 -9.90
N TRP A 99 1.90 -3.54 -10.05
CA TRP A 99 0.95 -3.60 -8.94
C TRP A 99 1.23 -4.78 -8.01
N GLU A 100 1.60 -5.94 -8.55
CA GLU A 100 1.98 -7.13 -7.78
C GLU A 100 3.18 -6.85 -6.87
N LEU A 101 4.23 -6.23 -7.40
CA LEU A 101 5.40 -5.85 -6.60
C LEU A 101 5.06 -4.81 -5.54
N MET A 102 4.27 -3.78 -5.88
CA MET A 102 3.88 -2.75 -4.93
C MET A 102 3.02 -3.33 -3.78
N ILE A 103 1.98 -4.08 -4.12
CA ILE A 103 1.08 -4.71 -3.15
C ILE A 103 1.83 -5.77 -2.35
N GLY A 104 2.67 -6.59 -2.99
CA GLY A 104 3.48 -7.62 -2.36
C GLY A 104 4.48 -7.04 -1.36
N SER A 105 5.13 -5.91 -1.69
CA SER A 105 6.03 -5.20 -0.76
C SER A 105 5.29 -4.73 0.48
N VAL A 106 4.13 -4.08 0.30
CA VAL A 106 3.28 -3.65 1.42
C VAL A 106 2.84 -4.86 2.24
N TYR A 107 2.37 -5.93 1.60
CA TYR A 107 1.91 -7.13 2.31
C TYR A 107 3.01 -7.77 3.17
N ASN A 108 4.24 -7.78 2.66
CA ASN A 108 5.42 -8.31 3.35
C ASN A 108 5.86 -7.41 4.52
N ASP A 109 5.85 -6.08 4.34
CA ASP A 109 6.20 -5.12 5.40
C ASP A 109 5.22 -5.16 6.58
N PHE A 110 3.95 -5.49 6.32
CA PHE A 110 2.93 -5.72 7.33
C PHE A 110 3.00 -7.10 8.00
N GLY A 111 3.92 -7.98 7.56
CA GLY A 111 4.10 -9.32 8.13
C GLY A 111 2.89 -10.25 7.93
N LEU A 112 2.03 -9.96 6.95
CA LEU A 112 0.87 -10.79 6.65
C LEU A 112 1.31 -12.02 5.85
N VAL A 113 0.72 -13.18 6.16
CA VAL A 113 1.00 -14.44 5.44
C VAL A 113 0.69 -14.24 3.96
N HIS A 114 1.70 -14.41 3.11
CA HIS A 114 1.58 -14.27 1.66
C HIS A 114 0.47 -15.19 1.15
N ASN A 115 -0.63 -14.59 0.69
CA ASN A 115 -1.73 -15.31 0.06
C ASN A 115 -1.88 -14.79 -1.37
N ASP A 116 -1.32 -15.55 -2.30
CA ASP A 116 -1.27 -15.21 -3.72
C ASP A 116 -2.65 -14.95 -4.31
N GLN A 117 -3.71 -15.58 -3.78
CA GLN A 117 -5.09 -15.34 -4.24
C GLN A 117 -5.60 -13.95 -3.83
N ILE A 118 -5.29 -13.49 -2.61
CA ILE A 118 -5.68 -12.15 -2.14
C ILE A 118 -4.87 -11.10 -2.88
N ILE A 119 -3.57 -11.32 -3.06
CA ILE A 119 -2.68 -10.40 -3.79
C ILE A 119 -3.14 -10.30 -5.25
N SER A 120 -3.38 -11.42 -5.93
CA SER A 120 -3.87 -11.43 -7.32
C SER A 120 -5.24 -10.75 -7.45
N GLY A 121 -6.16 -10.99 -6.51
CA GLY A 121 -7.46 -10.31 -6.47
C GLY A 121 -7.34 -8.80 -6.30
N LEU A 122 -6.46 -8.33 -5.40
CA LEU A 122 -6.19 -6.91 -5.21
C LEU A 122 -5.51 -6.29 -6.43
N VAL A 123 -4.49 -6.95 -7.00
CA VAL A 123 -3.79 -6.51 -8.21
C VAL A 123 -4.75 -6.35 -9.39
N SER A 124 -5.78 -7.19 -9.49
CA SER A 124 -6.77 -7.09 -10.57
C SER A 124 -7.86 -6.04 -10.33
N THR A 125 -8.26 -5.79 -9.08
CA THR A 125 -9.42 -4.94 -8.75
C THR A 125 -9.02 -3.52 -8.38
N PHE A 126 -7.92 -3.38 -7.64
CA PHE A 126 -7.45 -2.11 -7.11
C PHE A 126 -7.12 -1.08 -8.20
N PRO A 127 -6.44 -1.43 -9.31
CA PRO A 127 -6.14 -0.44 -10.34
C PRO A 127 -7.41 0.11 -11.00
N VAL A 128 -8.42 -0.74 -11.21
CA VAL A 128 -9.70 -0.35 -11.83
C VAL A 128 -10.50 0.59 -10.91
N ILE A 129 -10.54 0.27 -9.61
CA ILE A 129 -11.21 1.11 -8.61
C ILE A 129 -10.49 2.46 -8.50
N LEU A 130 -9.16 2.45 -8.43
CA LEU A 130 -8.34 3.66 -8.34
C LEU A 130 -8.54 4.56 -9.58
N ASP A 131 -8.50 3.97 -10.78
CA ASP A 131 -8.78 4.68 -12.03
C ASP A 131 -10.16 5.37 -12.01
N THR A 132 -11.20 4.65 -11.55
CA THR A 132 -12.56 5.20 -11.49
C THR A 132 -12.66 6.34 -10.47
N ILE A 133 -12.08 6.18 -9.28
CA ILE A 133 -12.09 7.20 -8.23
C ILE A 133 -11.37 8.46 -8.71
N VAL A 134 -10.19 8.31 -9.34
CA VAL A 134 -9.42 9.46 -9.80
C VAL A 134 -10.11 10.15 -10.97
N LYS A 135 -10.67 9.42 -11.95
CA LYS A 135 -11.49 10.03 -13.01
C LYS A 135 -12.67 10.83 -12.45
N TYR A 136 -13.37 10.29 -11.46
CA TYR A 136 -14.45 11.00 -10.79
C TYR A 136 -13.93 12.25 -10.06
N TRP A 137 -12.82 12.14 -9.34
CA TRP A 137 -12.22 13.27 -8.63
C TRP A 137 -11.80 14.38 -9.61
N ILE A 138 -11.14 14.03 -10.72
CA ILE A 138 -10.75 14.99 -11.77
C ILE A 138 -11.98 15.70 -12.30
N PHE A 139 -13.03 14.94 -12.67
CA PHE A 139 -14.26 15.53 -13.17
C PHE A 139 -14.91 16.49 -12.17
N HIS A 140 -14.96 16.10 -10.89
CA HIS A 140 -15.50 16.95 -9.82
C HIS A 140 -14.65 18.21 -9.61
N TYR A 141 -13.32 18.06 -9.59
CA TYR A 141 -12.39 19.16 -9.40
C TYR A 141 -12.43 20.16 -10.56
N LEU A 142 -12.36 19.68 -11.80
CA LEU A 142 -12.42 20.53 -12.98
C LEU A 142 -13.75 21.29 -13.06
N ASN A 143 -14.88 20.65 -12.75
CA ASN A 143 -16.19 21.31 -12.69
C ASN A 143 -16.24 22.42 -11.64
N ARG A 144 -15.55 22.26 -10.51
CA ARG A 144 -15.49 23.28 -9.45
C ARG A 144 -14.64 24.48 -9.87
N VAL A 145 -13.60 24.26 -10.66
CA VAL A 145 -12.68 25.33 -11.10
C VAL A 145 -13.28 26.11 -12.27
N SER A 146 -13.66 25.44 -13.36
CA SER A 146 -14.35 26.07 -14.49
C SER A 146 -15.03 25.02 -15.39
N PRO A 147 -16.28 25.24 -15.83
CA PRO A 147 -16.94 24.36 -16.79
C PRO A 147 -16.19 24.25 -18.13
N SER A 148 -15.46 25.29 -18.53
CA SER A 148 -14.67 25.30 -19.78
C SER A 148 -13.52 24.28 -19.76
N LEU A 149 -12.91 24.06 -18.59
CA LEU A 149 -11.84 23.07 -18.40
C LEU A 149 -12.33 21.64 -18.62
N VAL A 150 -13.58 21.36 -18.23
CA VAL A 150 -14.19 20.03 -18.38
C VAL A 150 -14.40 19.70 -19.86
N VAL A 151 -14.84 20.68 -20.65
CA VAL A 151 -15.02 20.51 -22.10
C VAL A 151 -13.68 20.25 -22.78
N ILE A 152 -12.64 21.01 -22.40
CA ILE A 152 -11.28 20.82 -22.94
C ILE A 152 -10.72 19.46 -22.52
N TYR A 153 -10.88 19.06 -21.26
CA TYR A 153 -10.48 17.74 -20.77
C TYR A 153 -11.17 16.62 -21.53
N HIS A 154 -12.49 16.71 -21.74
CA HIS A 154 -13.22 15.71 -22.50
C HIS A 154 -12.74 15.63 -23.95
N SER A 155 -12.51 16.78 -24.60
CA SER A 155 -11.98 16.84 -25.96
C SER A 155 -10.54 16.34 -26.10
N MET A 156 -9.74 16.34 -25.04
CA MET A 156 -8.37 15.81 -25.06
C MET A 156 -8.29 14.33 -24.67
N ASN A 157 -9.33 13.82 -24.00
CA ASN A 157 -9.41 12.43 -23.54
C ASN A 157 -10.19 11.54 -24.52
N GLU A 158 -11.00 12.12 -25.43
CA GLU A 158 -11.51 11.45 -26.63
C GLU A 158 -10.42 11.26 -27.68
#